data_AF-A0A7R9Z2L1-F1
#
_entry.id   AF-A0A7R9Z2L1-F1
#
_cell.length_a   1.000
_cell.length_b   1.000
_cell.length_c   1.000
_cell.angle_alpha   90.00
_cell.angle_beta   90.00
_cell.angle_gamma   90.00
#
_symmetry.space_group_name_H-M   'P 1'
#
loop_
_entity.id
_entity.type
_entity.pdbx_description
1 polymer ?
#
loop_
_entity_poly.entity_id
_entity_poly.type
_entity_poly.pdbx_seq_one_letter_code
_entity_poly.pdbx_strand_id
1 'polypeptide(L)'
;VPENLVAVTHSLTGKVVPQEAFLIAMIIAEIPFTWIRDIRRLTPTNILASLLIFFGLASCLGIALFRDYGDSSLLKEISQLPPVNHDTWFMFIGTAFYMFEGAMTLVVPLQEAVFTPEDKAKFPALNKRVMWSIVTFYCFFATTCWAAFGEGLKTAMTASLPSGALTTAVQIAYSVAVFFTFPLQAFPALEVTLRTTTTKVGTTHHDYDSATFRRNVKASFLVCFLGLIAYFAQDYLGNVASILGSAIGVPVALICPNLMHNILVKNNSFCTRMMNYCVVCIGIFAFVVASTTTILNWSSGAEG
;
A
#
# COMPACT_ATOMS: atom_id res chain seq x y z
N VAL A 1 -8.65 7.10 4.60
CA VAL A 1 -9.64 7.89 3.82
C VAL A 1 -10.81 8.34 4.69
N PRO A 2 -11.49 7.46 5.45
CA PRO A 2 -12.59 7.89 6.31
C PRO A 2 -12.21 9.03 7.27
N GLU A 3 -11.06 8.95 7.94
CA GLU A 3 -10.53 10.04 8.79
C GLU A 3 -10.37 11.39 8.06
N ASN A 4 -9.84 11.37 6.84
CA ASN A 4 -9.72 12.59 6.02
C ASN A 4 -11.09 13.20 5.71
N LEU A 5 -12.09 12.37 5.40
CA LEU A 5 -13.44 12.83 5.10
C LEU A 5 -14.15 13.39 6.35
N VAL A 6 -13.89 12.83 7.53
CA VAL A 6 -14.35 13.39 8.80
C VAL A 6 -13.73 14.77 9.03
N ALA A 7 -12.41 14.91 8.87
CA ALA A 7 -11.71 16.18 9.03
C ALA A 7 -12.21 17.26 8.06
N VAL A 8 -12.41 16.90 6.80
CA VAL A 8 -12.98 17.80 5.76
C VAL A 8 -14.40 18.23 6.12
N THR A 9 -15.25 17.29 6.53
CA THR A 9 -16.66 17.57 6.84
C THR A 9 -16.79 18.49 8.05
N HIS A 10 -15.97 18.25 9.07
CA HIS A 10 -15.87 19.14 10.22
C HIS A 10 -15.41 20.55 9.80
N SER A 11 -14.38 20.65 8.96
CA SER A 11 -13.86 21.94 8.47
C SER A 11 -14.84 22.72 7.59
N LEU A 12 -15.68 22.04 6.79
CA LEU A 12 -16.58 22.70 5.83
C LEU A 12 -18.00 22.95 6.35
N THR A 13 -18.53 22.05 7.17
CA THR A 13 -19.93 22.09 7.61
C THR A 13 -20.12 22.24 9.11
N GLY A 14 -19.04 22.15 9.89
CA GLY A 14 -19.09 22.20 11.37
C GLY A 14 -19.85 21.02 12.01
N LYS A 15 -20.23 20.01 11.22
CA LYS A 15 -20.91 18.80 11.70
C LYS A 15 -19.93 17.64 11.78
N VAL A 16 -20.04 16.87 12.86
CA VAL A 16 -19.28 15.63 13.04
C VAL A 16 -20.11 14.49 12.47
N VAL A 17 -19.65 13.94 11.34
CA VAL A 17 -20.20 12.71 10.77
C VAL A 17 -19.31 11.55 11.22
N PRO A 18 -19.88 10.43 11.70
CA PRO A 18 -19.10 9.28 12.15
C PRO A 18 -18.26 8.67 11.01
N GLN A 19 -17.06 8.20 11.35
CA GLN A 19 -16.12 7.60 10.41
C GLN A 19 -16.71 6.36 9.71
N GLU A 20 -17.53 5.61 10.46
CA GLU A 20 -18.22 4.40 10.04
C GLU A 20 -19.18 4.69 8.89
N ALA A 21 -19.85 5.86 8.90
CA ALA A 21 -20.76 6.24 7.83
C ALA A 21 -20.02 6.48 6.51
N PHE A 22 -18.83 7.09 6.56
CA PHE A 22 -17.99 7.25 5.38
C PHE A 22 -17.45 5.91 4.87
N LEU A 23 -17.03 5.03 5.77
CA LEU A 23 -16.59 3.68 5.40
C LEU A 23 -17.69 2.89 4.69
N ILE A 24 -18.91 2.88 5.24
CA ILE A 24 -20.06 2.19 4.63
C ILE A 24 -20.41 2.80 3.28
N ALA A 25 -20.42 4.13 3.16
CA ALA A 25 -20.67 4.81 1.90
C ALA A 25 -19.64 4.47 0.82
N MET A 26 -18.35 4.41 1.19
CA MET A 26 -17.28 4.00 0.30
C MET A 26 -17.46 2.55 -0.17
N ILE A 27 -17.73 1.61 0.74
CA ILE A 27 -17.96 0.20 0.40
C ILE A 27 -19.12 0.06 -0.60
N ILE A 28 -20.25 0.72 -0.33
CA ILE A 28 -21.42 0.70 -1.22
C ILE A 28 -21.06 1.24 -2.61
N ALA A 29 -20.26 2.31 -2.67
CA ALA A 29 -19.83 2.90 -3.91
C ALA A 29 -18.74 2.08 -4.64
N GLU A 30 -17.86 1.35 -3.94
CA GLU A 30 -16.78 0.54 -4.52
C GLU A 30 -17.28 -0.77 -5.14
N ILE A 31 -18.33 -1.38 -4.57
CA ILE A 31 -18.94 -2.62 -5.08
C ILE A 31 -19.21 -2.56 -6.60
N PRO A 32 -19.98 -1.60 -7.14
CA PRO A 32 -20.24 -1.54 -8.58
C PRO A 32 -18.98 -1.28 -9.41
N PHE A 33 -17.98 -0.58 -8.87
CA PHE A 33 -16.70 -0.36 -9.57
C PHE A 33 -15.91 -1.66 -9.72
N THR A 34 -15.98 -2.58 -8.75
CA THR A 34 -15.31 -3.90 -8.87
C THR A 34 -15.97 -4.84 -9.88
N TRP A 35 -17.17 -4.53 -10.36
CA TRP A 35 -17.82 -5.28 -11.44
C TRP A 35 -17.24 -4.93 -12.82
N ILE A 36 -16.44 -3.87 -12.91
CA ILE A 36 -15.77 -3.46 -14.15
C ILE A 36 -14.78 -4.56 -14.56
N ARG A 37 -14.98 -5.07 -15.78
CA ARG A 37 -14.24 -6.21 -16.30
C ARG A 37 -13.00 -5.83 -17.07
N ASP A 38 -13.09 -4.69 -17.73
CA ASP A 38 -12.04 -4.20 -18.59
C ASP A 38 -11.19 -3.20 -17.80
N ILE A 39 -10.01 -3.65 -17.39
CA ILE A 39 -9.02 -2.82 -16.70
C ILE A 39 -8.66 -1.56 -17.52
N ARG A 40 -8.80 -1.62 -18.85
CA ARG A 40 -8.53 -0.46 -19.72
C ARG A 40 -9.45 0.71 -19.41
N ARG A 41 -10.70 0.44 -19.01
CA ARG A 41 -11.67 1.48 -18.60
C ARG A 41 -11.30 2.16 -17.28
N LEU A 42 -10.49 1.50 -16.45
CA LEU A 42 -9.97 2.05 -15.18
C LEU A 42 -8.68 2.85 -15.38
N THR A 43 -8.04 2.76 -16.55
CA THR A 43 -6.80 3.50 -16.87
C THR A 43 -6.96 5.03 -16.72
N PRO A 44 -7.96 5.70 -17.32
CA PRO A 44 -8.07 7.16 -17.22
C PRO A 44 -8.34 7.62 -15.78
N THR A 45 -9.18 6.90 -15.03
CA THR A 45 -9.43 7.20 -13.61
C THR A 45 -8.19 6.99 -12.76
N ASN A 46 -7.37 5.98 -13.07
CA ASN A 46 -6.12 5.73 -12.37
C ASN A 46 -5.04 6.79 -12.67
N ILE A 47 -4.98 7.30 -13.91
CA ILE A 47 -4.09 8.43 -14.26
C ILE A 47 -4.50 9.66 -13.46
N LEU A 48 -5.80 9.98 -13.41
CA LEU A 48 -6.31 11.09 -12.60
C LEU A 48 -5.99 10.88 -11.11
N ALA A 49 -6.20 9.68 -10.58
CA ALA A 49 -5.87 9.36 -9.19
C ALA A 49 -4.36 9.53 -8.91
N SER A 50 -3.50 9.10 -9.85
CA SER A 50 -2.05 9.27 -9.73
C SER A 50 -1.64 10.75 -9.68
N LEU A 51 -2.29 11.61 -10.49
CA LEU A 51 -2.08 13.06 -10.43
C LEU A 51 -2.55 13.67 -9.11
N LEU A 52 -3.68 13.22 -8.57
CA LEU A 52 -4.18 13.67 -7.28
C LEU A 52 -3.27 13.23 -6.11
N ILE A 53 -2.73 12.01 -6.16
CA ILE A 53 -1.72 11.54 -5.20
C ILE A 53 -0.46 12.39 -5.31
N PHE A 54 0.03 12.66 -6.53
CA PHE A 54 1.18 13.52 -6.75
C PHE A 54 0.94 14.94 -6.18
N PHE A 55 -0.23 15.52 -6.43
CA PHE A 55 -0.62 16.81 -5.85
C PHE A 55 -0.63 16.78 -4.32
N GLY A 56 -1.18 15.72 -3.72
CA GLY A 56 -1.19 15.53 -2.28
C GLY A 56 0.21 15.43 -1.68
N LEU A 57 1.09 14.63 -2.28
CA LEU A 57 2.49 14.49 -1.87
C LEU A 57 3.26 15.80 -2.02
N ALA A 58 3.12 16.48 -3.17
CA ALA A 58 3.79 17.75 -3.42
C ALA A 58 3.34 18.83 -2.43
N SER A 59 2.07 18.84 -2.08
CA SER A 59 1.51 19.77 -1.10
C SER A 59 1.96 19.45 0.33
N CYS A 60 2.01 18.16 0.72
CA CYS A 60 2.56 17.76 2.03
C CYS A 60 4.03 18.18 2.16
N LEU A 61 4.82 17.94 1.11
CA LEU A 61 6.23 18.34 1.07
C LEU A 61 6.37 19.86 1.06
N GLY A 62 5.53 20.58 0.32
CA GLY A 62 5.51 22.04 0.30
C GLY A 62 5.18 22.63 1.67
N ILE A 63 4.14 22.12 2.34
CA ILE A 63 3.79 22.52 3.71
C ILE A 63 4.96 22.25 4.65
N ALA A 64 5.63 21.10 4.53
CA ALA A 64 6.78 20.76 5.36
C ALA A 64 7.97 21.69 5.12
N LEU A 65 8.31 21.99 3.86
CA LEU A 65 9.47 22.82 3.51
C LEU A 65 9.26 24.31 3.82
N PHE A 66 8.04 24.82 3.64
CA PHE A 66 7.69 26.23 3.84
C PHE A 66 7.03 26.51 5.19
N ARG A 67 7.00 25.52 6.09
CA ARG A 67 6.54 25.72 7.47
C ARG A 67 7.40 26.78 8.14
N ASP A 68 6.78 27.64 8.95
CA ASP A 68 7.53 28.55 9.81
C ASP A 68 8.14 27.74 10.97
N TYR A 69 9.48 27.69 10.99
CA TYR A 69 10.27 27.01 12.01
C TYR A 69 10.71 27.96 13.15
N GLY A 70 10.29 29.23 13.12
CA GLY A 70 10.71 30.22 14.11
C GLY A 70 12.23 30.38 14.15
N ASP A 71 12.84 30.15 15.32
CA ASP A 71 14.30 30.23 15.52
C ASP A 71 15.06 28.95 15.11
N SER A 72 14.35 27.86 14.78
CA SER A 72 14.96 26.64 14.28
C SER A 72 14.98 26.62 12.74
N SER A 73 15.81 25.75 12.18
CA SER A 73 15.81 25.46 10.75
C SER A 73 15.45 24.00 10.56
N LEU A 74 14.87 23.68 9.40
CA LEU A 74 14.52 22.30 9.03
C LEU A 74 15.71 21.34 9.20
N LEU A 75 16.93 21.78 8.91
CA LEU A 75 18.16 20.99 9.13
C LEU A 75 18.41 20.68 10.61
N LYS A 76 18.10 21.63 11.50
CA LYS A 76 18.25 21.45 12.95
C LYS A 76 17.19 20.48 13.48
N GLU A 77 15.94 20.60 13.03
CA GLU A 77 14.88 19.64 13.36
C GLU A 77 15.23 18.22 12.91
N ILE A 78 15.74 18.05 11.68
CA ILE A 78 16.22 16.74 11.19
C ILE A 78 17.34 16.19 12.09
N SER A 79 18.27 17.04 12.54
CA SER A 79 19.38 16.61 13.41
C SER A 79 18.95 16.24 14.83
N GLN A 80 17.76 16.69 15.26
CA GLN A 80 17.19 16.41 16.58
C GLN A 80 16.28 15.18 16.58
N LEU A 81 16.00 14.60 15.40
CA LEU A 81 15.22 13.37 15.31
C LEU A 81 15.91 12.21 16.06
N PRO A 82 15.15 11.41 16.82
CA PRO A 82 15.71 10.25 17.49
C PRO A 82 16.26 9.26 16.45
N PRO A 83 17.51 8.79 16.60
CA PRO A 83 18.14 7.95 15.58
C PRO A 83 17.46 6.58 15.44
N VAL A 84 16.94 6.03 16.54
CA VAL A 84 16.19 4.77 16.56
C VAL A 84 15.16 4.83 17.68
N ASN A 85 13.90 4.55 17.35
CA ASN A 85 12.89 4.21 18.35
C ASN A 85 12.83 2.68 18.47
N HIS A 86 13.30 2.14 19.61
CA HIS A 86 13.45 0.69 19.81
C HIS A 86 12.11 -0.06 19.80
N ASP A 87 11.02 0.60 20.20
CA ASP A 87 9.71 -0.05 20.36
C ASP A 87 8.99 -0.22 19.02
N THR A 88 9.23 0.68 18.06
CA THR A 88 8.57 0.70 16.75
C THR A 88 9.46 0.24 15.60
N TRP A 89 10.78 0.08 15.83
CA TRP A 89 11.75 -0.33 14.81
C TRP A 89 11.36 -1.64 14.10
N PHE A 90 10.95 -2.66 14.85
CA PHE A 90 10.56 -3.94 14.26
C PHE A 90 9.21 -3.87 13.54
N MET A 91 8.29 -3.01 14.00
CA MET A 91 7.04 -2.75 13.29
C MET A 91 7.31 -2.05 11.94
N PHE A 92 8.28 -1.14 11.90
CA PHE A 92 8.72 -0.46 10.68
C PHE A 92 9.22 -1.45 9.63
N ILE A 93 9.95 -2.51 10.01
CA ILE A 93 10.39 -3.56 9.07
C ILE A 93 9.19 -4.14 8.33
N GLY A 94 8.14 -4.53 9.06
CA GLY A 94 6.90 -5.05 8.44
C GLY A 94 6.28 -4.05 7.47
N THR A 95 6.07 -2.81 7.91
CA THR A 95 5.48 -1.76 7.08
C THR A 95 6.33 -1.44 5.84
N ALA A 96 7.67 -1.50 5.96
CA ALA A 96 8.58 -1.32 4.84
C ALA A 96 8.40 -2.39 3.76
N PHE A 97 8.26 -3.67 4.15
CA PHE A 97 7.96 -4.74 3.18
C PHE A 97 6.57 -4.59 2.57
N TYR A 98 5.58 -4.16 3.36
CA TYR A 98 4.22 -3.88 2.86
C TYR A 98 4.22 -2.80 1.77
N MET A 99 5.01 -1.72 1.92
CA MET A 99 5.12 -0.67 0.90
C MET A 99 5.56 -1.19 -0.48
N PHE A 100 6.29 -2.30 -0.55
CA PHE A 100 6.79 -2.88 -1.80
C PHE A 100 5.97 -4.07 -2.32
N GLU A 101 4.82 -4.42 -1.70
CA GLU A 101 3.98 -5.56 -2.09
C GLU A 101 3.57 -5.51 -3.58
N GLY A 102 3.18 -4.34 -4.08
CA GLY A 102 2.76 -4.16 -5.47
C GLY A 102 3.88 -4.49 -6.47
N ALA A 103 5.14 -4.21 -6.14
CA ALA A 103 6.27 -4.56 -6.98
C ALA A 103 6.50 -6.08 -6.99
N MET A 104 6.36 -6.75 -5.85
CA MET A 104 6.56 -8.21 -5.74
C MET A 104 5.55 -9.00 -6.58
N THR A 105 4.30 -8.56 -6.58
CA THR A 105 3.21 -9.26 -7.29
C THR A 105 3.17 -8.97 -8.79
N LEU A 106 3.55 -7.75 -9.20
CA LEU A 106 3.40 -7.31 -10.59
C LEU A 106 4.69 -7.37 -11.42
N VAL A 107 5.87 -7.56 -10.81
CA VAL A 107 7.14 -7.51 -11.56
C VAL A 107 7.21 -8.55 -12.69
N VAL A 108 6.74 -9.78 -12.46
CA VAL A 108 6.75 -10.84 -13.48
C VAL A 108 5.76 -10.54 -14.61
N PRO A 109 4.46 -10.28 -14.33
CA PRO A 109 3.52 -9.85 -15.37
C PRO A 109 3.97 -8.62 -16.14
N LEU A 110 4.60 -7.64 -15.47
CA LEU A 110 5.09 -6.42 -16.11
C LEU A 110 6.24 -6.72 -17.06
N GLN A 111 7.18 -7.59 -16.67
CA GLN A 111 8.26 -8.03 -17.53
C GLN A 111 7.76 -8.83 -18.75
N GLU A 112 6.70 -9.63 -18.57
CA GLU A 112 6.06 -10.37 -19.66
C GLU A 112 5.27 -9.48 -20.62
N ALA A 113 4.71 -8.37 -20.14
CA ALA A 113 3.99 -7.39 -20.94
C ALA A 113 4.90 -6.52 -21.83
N VAL A 114 6.23 -6.57 -21.66
CA VAL A 114 7.18 -5.84 -22.51
C VAL A 114 7.18 -6.44 -23.92
N PHE A 115 6.86 -5.61 -24.91
CA PHE A 115 6.64 -6.04 -26.30
C PHE A 115 7.90 -6.54 -27.01
N THR A 116 9.07 -5.95 -26.74
CA THR A 116 10.32 -6.27 -27.44
C THR A 116 11.22 -7.14 -26.56
N PRO A 117 11.89 -8.16 -27.13
CA PRO A 117 12.82 -9.00 -26.37
C PRO A 117 14.05 -8.20 -25.89
N GLU A 118 14.45 -7.18 -26.65
CA GLU A 118 15.56 -6.28 -26.28
C GLU A 118 15.25 -5.48 -25.02
N ASP A 119 14.04 -4.94 -24.88
CA ASP A 119 13.66 -4.16 -23.70
C ASP A 119 13.39 -5.08 -22.50
N LYS A 120 12.91 -6.32 -22.75
CA LYS A 120 12.76 -7.34 -21.71
C LYS A 120 14.11 -7.71 -21.07
N ALA A 121 15.21 -7.69 -21.83
CA ALA A 121 16.55 -7.92 -21.31
C ALA A 121 17.08 -6.72 -20.48
N LYS A 122 16.68 -5.50 -20.81
CA LYS A 122 17.03 -4.27 -20.06
C LYS A 122 16.18 -4.07 -18.81
N PHE A 123 15.01 -4.72 -18.75
CA PHE A 123 14.03 -4.56 -17.67
C PHE A 123 14.61 -4.74 -16.26
N PRO A 124 15.42 -5.77 -15.93
CA PRO A 124 15.96 -5.91 -14.58
C PRO A 124 16.87 -4.74 -14.15
N ALA A 125 17.68 -4.23 -15.08
CA ALA A 125 18.56 -3.08 -14.82
C ALA A 125 17.76 -1.79 -14.62
N LEU A 126 16.71 -1.58 -15.42
CA LEU A 126 15.78 -0.46 -15.25
C LEU A 126 15.04 -0.55 -13.92
N ASN A 127 14.49 -1.72 -13.59
CA ASN A 127 13.77 -1.95 -12.34
C ASN A 127 14.66 -1.64 -11.13
N LYS A 128 15.93 -2.06 -11.13
CA LYS A 128 16.89 -1.71 -10.07
C LYS A 128 17.06 -0.20 -9.92
N ARG A 129 17.19 0.55 -11.02
CA ARG A 129 17.35 2.01 -10.99
C ARG A 129 16.09 2.71 -10.46
N VAL A 130 14.91 2.25 -10.89
CA VAL A 130 13.62 2.77 -10.42
C VAL A 130 13.44 2.52 -8.93
N MET A 131 13.74 1.32 -8.45
CA MET A 131 13.66 0.99 -7.02
C MET A 131 14.59 1.85 -6.17
N TRP A 132 15.84 2.05 -6.60
CA TRP A 132 16.76 2.96 -5.90
C TRP A 132 16.25 4.40 -5.86
N SER A 133 15.66 4.89 -6.96
CA SER A 133 15.08 6.24 -7.03
C SER A 133 13.91 6.39 -6.05
N ILE A 134 12.99 5.42 -6.04
CA ILE A 134 11.82 5.44 -5.16
C ILE A 134 12.23 5.35 -3.68
N VAL A 135 13.17 4.47 -3.33
CA VAL A 135 13.68 4.37 -1.95
C VAL A 135 14.30 5.70 -1.50
N THR A 136 15.12 6.32 -2.34
CA THR A 136 15.74 7.62 -2.04
C THR A 136 14.68 8.69 -1.82
N PHE A 137 13.66 8.73 -2.68
CA PHE A 137 12.53 9.65 -2.56
C PHE A 137 11.74 9.42 -1.27
N TYR A 138 11.44 8.17 -0.91
CA TYR A 138 10.74 7.85 0.34
C TYR A 138 11.53 8.26 1.57
N CYS A 139 12.84 8.00 1.62
CA CYS A 139 13.69 8.44 2.73
C CYS A 139 13.70 9.96 2.86
N PHE A 140 13.85 10.68 1.73
CA PHE A 140 13.82 12.14 1.71
C PHE A 140 12.47 12.70 2.18
N PHE A 141 11.37 12.18 1.64
CA PHE A 141 10.02 12.60 1.98
C PHE A 141 9.69 12.32 3.45
N ALA A 142 9.95 11.09 3.93
CA ALA A 142 9.69 10.70 5.31
C ALA A 142 10.48 11.54 6.31
N THR A 143 11.78 11.74 6.07
CA THR A 143 12.64 12.55 6.96
C THR A 143 12.17 14.00 7.02
N THR A 144 11.85 14.60 5.86
CA THR A 144 11.41 15.99 5.78
C THR A 144 10.08 16.20 6.48
N CYS A 145 9.10 15.33 6.24
CA CYS A 145 7.78 15.45 6.85
C CYS A 145 7.81 15.10 8.35
N TRP A 146 8.62 14.14 8.78
CA TRP A 146 8.76 13.82 10.20
C TRP A 146 9.38 14.99 10.97
N ALA A 147 10.42 15.62 10.44
CA ALA A 147 11.00 16.83 11.01
C ALA A 147 10.00 18.01 11.06
N ALA A 148 9.11 18.13 10.07
CA ALA A 148 8.17 19.24 9.99
C ALA A 148 6.92 19.08 10.87
N PHE A 149 6.48 17.85 11.11
CA PHE A 149 5.22 17.55 11.81
C PHE A 149 5.41 16.93 13.20
N GLY A 150 6.61 16.41 13.51
CA GLY A 150 6.95 15.85 14.82
C GLY A 150 6.35 14.46 15.08
N GLU A 151 6.26 14.08 16.35
CA GLU A 151 5.91 12.72 16.80
C GLU A 151 4.40 12.40 16.75
N GLY A 152 3.52 13.42 16.66
CA GLY A 152 2.06 13.24 16.61
C GLY A 152 1.49 12.85 15.23
N LEU A 153 2.30 12.20 14.39
CA LEU A 153 1.89 11.79 13.04
C LEU A 153 1.04 10.52 13.08
N LYS A 154 -0.21 10.64 12.64
CA LYS A 154 -1.08 9.49 12.40
C LYS A 154 -0.58 8.67 11.22
N THR A 155 -0.95 7.40 11.19
CA THR A 155 -0.62 6.48 10.07
C THR A 155 -1.01 7.09 8.72
N ALA A 156 -2.16 7.75 8.65
CA ALA A 156 -2.54 8.58 7.52
C ALA A 156 -2.01 10.01 7.70
N MET A 157 -0.80 10.29 7.20
CA MET A 157 -0.16 11.63 7.32
C MET A 157 -1.10 12.79 6.92
N THR A 158 -1.91 12.60 5.87
CA THR A 158 -2.84 13.63 5.39
C THR A 158 -3.89 14.05 6.43
N ALA A 159 -4.21 13.19 7.40
CA ALA A 159 -5.11 13.49 8.51
C ALA A 159 -4.43 14.34 9.61
N SER A 160 -3.10 14.29 9.72
CA SER A 160 -2.30 15.06 10.70
C SER A 160 -1.88 16.44 10.21
N LEU A 161 -2.25 16.83 8.99
CA LEU A 161 -1.92 18.15 8.45
C LEU A 161 -2.63 19.27 9.22
N PRO A 162 -2.00 20.45 9.38
CA PRO A 162 -2.62 21.59 10.05
C PRO A 162 -3.85 22.08 9.29
N SER A 163 -4.87 22.55 10.01
CA SER A 163 -6.12 23.05 9.42
C SER A 163 -5.88 24.20 8.45
N GLY A 164 -6.45 24.12 7.25
CA GLY A 164 -6.35 25.15 6.23
C GLY A 164 -6.99 24.73 4.91
N ALA A 165 -7.29 25.69 4.04
CA ALA A 165 -7.94 25.42 2.76
C ALA A 165 -7.13 24.46 1.86
N LEU A 166 -5.80 24.59 1.86
CA LEU A 166 -4.90 23.69 1.13
C LEU A 166 -4.94 22.28 1.70
N THR A 167 -4.91 22.13 3.03
CA THR A 167 -5.03 20.84 3.71
C THR A 167 -6.33 20.14 3.39
N THR A 168 -7.46 20.86 3.45
CA THR A 168 -8.77 20.31 3.09
C THR A 168 -8.78 19.85 1.62
N ALA A 169 -8.18 20.62 0.71
CA ALA A 169 -8.04 20.22 -0.69
C ALA A 169 -7.18 18.95 -0.86
N VAL A 170 -6.07 18.83 -0.12
CA VAL A 170 -5.20 17.64 -0.12
C VAL A 170 -5.94 16.41 0.43
N GLN A 171 -6.68 16.56 1.53
CA GLN A 171 -7.45 15.50 2.14
C GLN A 171 -8.56 14.98 1.19
N ILE A 172 -9.26 15.88 0.50
CA ILE A 172 -10.25 15.52 -0.54
C ILE A 172 -9.55 14.83 -1.71
N ALA A 173 -8.49 15.43 -2.25
CA ALA A 173 -7.76 14.89 -3.40
C ALA A 173 -7.24 13.48 -3.14
N TYR A 174 -6.62 13.26 -1.97
CA TYR A 174 -6.13 11.95 -1.56
C TYR A 174 -7.27 10.94 -1.37
N SER A 175 -8.38 11.35 -0.76
CA SER A 175 -9.55 10.50 -0.54
C SER A 175 -10.16 10.03 -1.87
N VAL A 176 -10.33 10.94 -2.83
CA VAL A 176 -10.82 10.65 -4.18
C VAL A 176 -9.84 9.76 -4.93
N ALA A 177 -8.54 10.00 -4.80
CA ALA A 177 -7.53 9.21 -5.46
C ALA A 177 -7.54 7.75 -4.99
N VAL A 178 -7.51 7.53 -3.67
CA VAL A 178 -7.52 6.18 -3.09
C VAL A 178 -8.77 5.40 -3.49
N PHE A 179 -9.93 6.07 -3.50
CA PHE A 179 -11.19 5.48 -3.96
C PHE A 179 -11.09 4.99 -5.41
N PHE A 180 -10.48 5.77 -6.32
CA PHE A 180 -10.32 5.37 -7.72
C PHE A 180 -9.21 4.34 -7.96
N THR A 181 -8.22 4.22 -7.08
CA THR A 181 -7.16 3.21 -7.18
C THR A 181 -7.61 1.83 -6.69
N PHE A 182 -8.57 1.76 -5.76
CA PHE A 182 -9.03 0.51 -5.15
C PHE A 182 -9.47 -0.55 -6.18
N PRO A 183 -10.30 -0.26 -7.20
CA PRO A 183 -10.73 -1.26 -8.18
C PRO A 183 -9.56 -1.87 -8.96
N LEU A 184 -8.53 -1.08 -9.26
CA LEU A 184 -7.34 -1.53 -9.97
C LEU A 184 -6.46 -2.43 -9.09
N GLN A 185 -6.35 -2.12 -7.80
CA GLN A 185 -5.64 -2.95 -6.82
C GLN A 185 -6.38 -4.26 -6.52
N ALA A 186 -7.71 -4.22 -6.47
CA ALA A 186 -8.54 -5.42 -6.26
C ALA A 186 -8.55 -6.35 -7.48
N PHE A 187 -8.26 -5.84 -8.68
CA PHE A 187 -8.39 -6.58 -9.93
C PHE A 187 -7.57 -7.89 -9.98
N PRO A 188 -6.24 -7.90 -9.68
CA PRO A 188 -5.47 -9.15 -9.68
C PRO A 188 -5.99 -10.17 -8.65
N ALA A 189 -6.37 -9.71 -7.45
CA ALA A 189 -6.90 -10.59 -6.40
C ALA A 189 -8.23 -11.23 -6.82
N LEU A 190 -9.12 -10.45 -7.45
CA LEU A 190 -10.37 -10.93 -8.02
C LEU A 190 -10.12 -11.96 -9.13
N GLU A 191 -9.21 -11.66 -10.06
CA GLU A 191 -8.89 -12.56 -11.17
C GLU A 191 -8.37 -13.92 -10.68
N VAL A 192 -7.47 -13.94 -9.68
CA VAL A 192 -6.94 -15.17 -9.08
C VAL A 192 -8.04 -15.96 -8.34
N THR A 193 -8.87 -15.28 -7.55
CA THR A 193 -9.99 -15.90 -6.80
C THR A 193 -11.05 -16.49 -7.73
N LEU A 194 -11.26 -15.86 -8.89
CA LEU A 194 -12.24 -16.30 -9.87
C LEU A 194 -11.72 -17.46 -10.72
N ARG A 195 -10.44 -17.43 -11.12
CA ARG A 195 -9.80 -18.52 -11.88
C ARG A 195 -9.78 -19.84 -11.12
N THR A 196 -9.51 -19.79 -9.82
CA THR A 196 -9.51 -20.99 -8.95
C THR A 196 -10.88 -21.65 -8.81
N THR A 197 -11.98 -20.91 -9.02
CA THR A 197 -13.34 -21.46 -8.90
C THR A 197 -14.05 -21.71 -10.24
N THR A 198 -13.49 -21.29 -11.36
CA THR A 198 -14.16 -21.41 -12.66
C THR A 198 -13.81 -22.74 -13.33
N THR A 199 -14.61 -23.77 -13.02
CA THR A 199 -14.77 -24.93 -13.91
C THR A 199 -15.34 -24.46 -15.24
N LYS A 200 -14.61 -24.71 -16.33
CA LYS A 200 -14.95 -24.54 -17.76
C LYS A 200 -16.31 -23.87 -18.04
N VAL A 201 -16.28 -22.61 -18.48
CA VAL A 201 -17.48 -21.88 -18.96
C VAL A 201 -18.01 -22.58 -20.22
N GLY A 202 -19.30 -22.94 -20.23
CA GLY A 202 -20.00 -23.48 -21.39
C GLY A 202 -20.21 -22.44 -22.49
N THR A 203 -20.52 -22.87 -23.71
CA THR A 203 -20.62 -22.02 -24.91
C THR A 203 -21.96 -21.29 -25.06
N THR A 204 -22.88 -21.44 -24.10
CA THR A 204 -24.26 -20.94 -24.19
C THR A 204 -24.41 -19.55 -23.54
N HIS A 205 -25.27 -18.68 -24.10
CA HIS A 205 -25.52 -17.34 -23.56
C HIS A 205 -25.95 -17.35 -22.07
N HIS A 206 -26.74 -18.34 -21.66
CA HIS A 206 -27.17 -18.51 -20.27
C HIS A 206 -26.03 -18.91 -19.31
N ASP A 207 -25.00 -19.59 -19.81
CA ASP A 207 -23.80 -19.93 -19.03
C ASP A 207 -22.90 -18.70 -18.84
N TYR A 208 -22.88 -17.80 -19.83
CA TYR A 208 -22.14 -16.55 -19.74
C TYR A 208 -22.75 -15.59 -18.71
N ASP A 209 -24.09 -15.46 -18.67
CA ASP A 209 -24.79 -14.60 -17.71
C ASP A 209 -24.70 -15.14 -16.27
N SER A 210 -24.82 -16.46 -16.09
CA SER A 210 -24.66 -17.07 -14.77
C SER A 210 -23.21 -17.00 -14.26
N ALA A 211 -22.20 -17.18 -15.11
CA ALA A 211 -20.79 -16.97 -14.75
C ALA A 211 -20.52 -15.50 -14.41
N THR A 212 -21.13 -14.58 -15.15
CA THR A 212 -21.09 -13.14 -14.93
C THR A 212 -21.64 -12.76 -13.56
N PHE A 213 -22.82 -13.26 -13.23
CA PHE A 213 -23.48 -13.01 -11.96
C PHE A 213 -22.68 -13.60 -10.79
N ARG A 214 -22.21 -14.85 -10.90
CA ARG A 214 -21.36 -15.50 -9.87
C ARG A 214 -20.08 -14.72 -9.62
N ARG A 215 -19.47 -14.16 -10.66
CA ARG A 215 -18.31 -13.27 -10.53
C ARG A 215 -18.66 -12.01 -9.74
N ASN A 216 -19.72 -11.31 -10.13
CA ASN A 216 -20.11 -10.06 -9.48
C ASN A 216 -20.46 -10.29 -8.00
N VAL A 217 -21.17 -11.37 -7.68
CA VAL A 217 -21.47 -11.75 -6.28
C VAL A 217 -20.20 -11.99 -5.47
N LYS A 218 -19.21 -12.70 -6.03
CA LYS A 218 -17.93 -12.92 -5.36
C LYS A 218 -17.11 -11.65 -5.18
N ALA A 219 -17.13 -10.77 -6.18
CA ALA A 219 -16.48 -9.47 -6.09
C ALA A 219 -17.11 -8.62 -4.99
N SER A 220 -18.44 -8.51 -4.96
CA SER A 220 -19.16 -7.81 -3.90
C SER A 220 -18.88 -8.42 -2.52
N PHE A 221 -18.88 -9.75 -2.39
CA PHE A 221 -18.55 -10.42 -1.14
C PHE A 221 -17.14 -10.11 -0.67
N LEU A 222 -16.16 -10.12 -1.59
CA LEU A 222 -14.77 -9.78 -1.27
C LEU A 222 -14.65 -8.33 -0.79
N VAL A 223 -15.30 -7.38 -1.47
CA VAL A 223 -15.30 -5.96 -1.06
C VAL A 223 -15.96 -5.78 0.30
N CYS A 224 -17.11 -6.41 0.54
CA CYS A 224 -17.76 -6.38 1.85
C CYS A 224 -16.89 -6.99 2.96
N PHE A 225 -16.20 -8.09 2.67
CA PHE A 225 -15.29 -8.73 3.61
C PHE A 225 -14.08 -7.85 3.94
N LEU A 226 -13.48 -7.23 2.92
CA LEU A 226 -12.41 -6.24 3.11
C LEU A 226 -12.90 -5.01 3.88
N GLY A 227 -14.13 -4.57 3.62
CA GLY A 227 -14.78 -3.49 4.36
C GLY A 227 -15.01 -3.83 5.83
N LEU A 228 -15.38 -5.07 6.15
CA LEU A 228 -15.49 -5.56 7.52
C LEU A 228 -14.14 -5.58 8.23
N ILE A 229 -13.09 -6.04 7.53
CA ILE A 229 -11.71 -5.97 8.06
C ILE A 229 -11.33 -4.50 8.31
N ALA A 230 -11.61 -3.61 7.36
CA ALA A 230 -11.32 -2.19 7.48
C ALA A 230 -12.04 -1.54 8.67
N TYR A 231 -13.28 -1.95 8.96
CA TYR A 231 -14.02 -1.48 10.14
C TYR A 231 -13.32 -1.82 11.46
N PHE A 232 -12.80 -3.05 11.60
CA PHE A 232 -12.04 -3.44 12.80
C PHE A 232 -10.60 -2.90 12.82
N ALA A 233 -10.02 -2.66 11.65
CA ALA A 233 -8.63 -2.25 11.47
C ALA A 233 -8.42 -0.74 11.50
N GLN A 234 -9.48 0.07 11.47
CA GLN A 234 -9.37 1.51 11.25
C GLN A 234 -8.46 2.22 12.28
N ASP A 235 -8.53 1.82 13.55
CA ASP A 235 -7.74 2.40 14.64
C ASP A 235 -6.31 1.84 14.73
N TYR A 236 -6.02 0.75 14.01
CA TYR A 236 -4.75 0.00 14.08
C TYR A 236 -4.11 -0.18 12.69
N LEU A 237 -4.35 0.77 11.78
CA LEU A 237 -3.92 0.67 10.38
C LEU A 237 -2.41 0.40 10.24
N GLY A 238 -1.58 1.04 11.08
CA GLY A 238 -0.13 0.82 11.12
C GLY A 238 0.24 -0.62 11.52
N ASN A 239 -0.41 -1.17 12.56
CA ASN A 239 -0.19 -2.56 12.99
C ASN A 239 -0.65 -3.55 11.91
N VAL A 240 -1.78 -3.27 11.24
CA VAL A 240 -2.29 -4.11 10.14
C VAL A 240 -1.36 -4.10 8.93
N ALA A 241 -0.84 -2.93 8.55
CA ALA A 241 0.17 -2.85 7.50
C ALA A 241 1.45 -3.61 7.88
N SER A 242 1.88 -3.47 9.13
CA SER A 242 3.06 -4.17 9.64
C SER A 242 2.90 -5.68 9.69
N ILE A 243 1.75 -6.21 10.13
CA ILE A 243 1.49 -7.65 10.16
C ILE A 243 1.38 -8.21 8.74
N LEU A 244 0.71 -7.53 7.80
CA LEU A 244 0.63 -7.97 6.41
C LEU A 244 2.01 -8.00 5.76
N GLY A 245 2.80 -6.96 5.95
CA GLY A 245 4.16 -6.89 5.41
C GLY A 245 5.12 -7.89 6.04
N SER A 246 5.07 -8.09 7.36
CA SER A 246 5.92 -9.07 8.04
C SER A 246 5.47 -10.50 7.78
N ALA A 247 4.19 -10.81 7.92
CA ALA A 247 3.67 -12.17 7.87
C ALA A 247 3.51 -12.72 6.44
N ILE A 248 3.22 -11.85 5.47
CA ILE A 248 2.99 -12.24 4.07
C ILE A 248 4.08 -11.65 3.17
N GLY A 249 4.35 -10.36 3.31
CA GLY A 249 5.34 -9.64 2.48
C GLY A 249 6.75 -10.23 2.59
N VAL A 250 7.28 -10.43 3.80
CA VAL A 250 8.65 -10.96 4.00
C VAL A 250 8.81 -12.37 3.42
N PRO A 251 7.92 -13.35 3.67
CA PRO A 251 8.01 -14.66 3.02
C PRO A 251 7.99 -14.59 1.49
N VAL A 252 7.10 -13.77 0.91
CA VAL A 252 6.99 -13.62 -0.55
C VAL A 252 8.20 -12.89 -1.14
N ALA A 253 8.79 -11.95 -0.42
CA ALA A 253 9.93 -11.16 -0.88
C ALA A 253 11.26 -11.90 -0.76
N LEU A 254 11.52 -12.53 0.39
CA LEU A 254 12.84 -13.06 0.76
C LEU A 254 12.88 -14.59 0.77
N ILE A 255 11.82 -15.27 1.20
CA ILE A 255 11.88 -16.72 1.40
C ILE A 255 11.55 -17.45 0.09
N CYS A 256 10.37 -17.21 -0.48
CA CYS A 256 9.88 -17.91 -1.65
C CYS A 256 10.80 -17.77 -2.88
N PRO A 257 11.26 -16.57 -3.30
CA PRO A 257 12.05 -16.42 -4.52
C PRO A 257 13.41 -17.12 -4.42
N ASN A 258 14.06 -17.04 -3.26
CA ASN A 258 15.37 -17.66 -3.02
C ASN A 258 15.29 -19.20 -2.97
N LEU A 259 14.23 -19.74 -2.35
CA LEU A 259 13.98 -21.18 -2.37
C LEU A 259 13.63 -21.67 -3.78
N MET A 260 12.76 -20.95 -4.49
CA MET A 260 12.42 -21.25 -5.89
C MET A 260 13.66 -21.25 -6.77
N HIS A 261 14.52 -20.23 -6.66
CA HIS A 261 15.76 -20.13 -7.43
C HIS A 261 16.70 -21.32 -7.17
N ASN A 262 16.83 -21.76 -5.91
CA ASN A 262 17.61 -22.94 -5.55
C ASN A 262 17.04 -24.26 -6.11
N ILE A 263 15.72 -24.35 -6.31
CA ILE A 263 15.05 -25.54 -6.87
C ILE A 263 15.13 -25.53 -8.41
N LEU A 264 14.92 -24.37 -9.04
CA LEU A 264 14.86 -24.20 -10.49
C LEU A 264 16.24 -24.24 -11.14
N VAL A 265 17.26 -23.64 -10.52
CA VAL A 265 18.61 -23.53 -11.08
C VAL A 265 19.54 -24.56 -10.45
N LYS A 266 19.60 -25.75 -11.07
CA LYS A 266 20.36 -26.91 -10.55
C LYS A 266 21.88 -26.74 -10.60
N ASN A 267 22.42 -25.96 -11.54
CA ASN A 267 23.86 -25.74 -11.72
C ASN A 267 24.35 -24.42 -11.09
N ASN A 268 23.89 -24.10 -9.88
CA ASN A 268 24.30 -22.88 -9.21
C ASN A 268 25.64 -23.04 -8.47
N SER A 269 26.44 -21.97 -8.43
CA SER A 269 27.65 -21.91 -7.60
C SER A 269 27.29 -22.11 -6.13
N PHE A 270 28.16 -22.80 -5.39
CA PHE A 270 28.02 -23.00 -3.95
C PHE A 270 27.84 -21.66 -3.20
N CYS A 271 28.57 -20.63 -3.62
CA CYS A 271 28.47 -19.28 -3.03
C CYS A 271 27.07 -18.68 -3.21
N THR A 272 26.51 -18.75 -4.42
CA THR A 272 25.15 -18.27 -4.71
C THR A 272 24.11 -19.01 -3.87
N ARG A 273 24.28 -20.33 -3.72
CA ARG A 273 23.36 -21.14 -2.92
C ARG A 273 23.43 -20.78 -1.43
N MET A 274 24.63 -20.57 -0.89
CA MET A 274 24.80 -20.08 0.48
C MET A 274 24.19 -18.69 0.67
N MET A 275 24.40 -17.76 -0.27
CA MET A 275 23.81 -16.42 -0.20
C MET A 275 22.28 -16.49 -0.16
N ASN A 276 21.67 -17.34 -0.98
CA ASN A 276 20.21 -17.53 -0.99
C ASN A 276 19.72 -18.08 0.36
N TYR A 277 20.41 -19.06 0.96
CA TYR A 277 20.05 -19.56 2.29
C TYR A 277 20.24 -18.50 3.39
N CYS A 278 21.29 -17.69 3.32
CA CYS A 278 21.48 -16.57 4.25
C CYS A 278 20.31 -15.58 4.17
N VAL A 279 19.87 -15.21 2.96
CA VAL A 279 18.71 -14.33 2.77
C VAL A 279 17.43 -14.97 3.31
N VAL A 280 17.23 -16.27 3.11
CA VAL A 280 16.10 -17.01 3.67
C VAL A 280 16.13 -16.98 5.20
N CYS A 281 17.29 -17.22 5.84
CA CYS A 281 17.43 -17.15 7.29
C CYS A 281 17.13 -15.75 7.84
N ILE A 282 17.62 -14.70 7.17
CA ILE A 282 17.30 -13.30 7.51
C ILE A 282 15.79 -13.05 7.37
N GLY A 283 15.17 -13.56 6.30
CA GLY A 283 13.73 -13.45 6.08
C GLY A 283 12.91 -14.15 7.16
N ILE A 284 13.30 -15.36 7.57
CA ILE A 284 12.64 -16.07 8.68
C ILE A 284 12.78 -15.30 9.99
N PHE A 285 13.97 -14.79 10.28
CA PHE A 285 14.21 -13.97 11.47
C PHE A 285 13.34 -12.70 11.45
N ALA A 286 13.33 -11.96 10.34
CA ALA A 286 12.52 -10.76 10.19
C ALA A 286 11.02 -11.06 10.30
N PHE A 287 10.53 -12.15 9.69
CA PHE A 287 9.14 -12.61 9.84
C PHE A 287 8.79 -12.86 11.32
N VAL A 288 9.58 -13.69 12.02
CA VAL A 288 9.30 -14.05 13.42
C VAL A 288 9.33 -12.82 14.31
N VAL A 289 10.40 -12.02 14.23
CA VAL A 289 10.58 -10.88 15.13
C VAL A 289 9.54 -9.81 14.84
N ALA A 290 9.40 -9.36 13.60
CA ALA A 290 8.46 -8.29 13.27
C ALA A 290 7.01 -8.68 13.55
N SER A 291 6.57 -9.89 13.17
CA SER A 291 5.21 -10.34 13.45
C SER A 291 4.95 -10.47 14.96
N THR A 292 5.92 -11.00 15.73
CA THR A 292 5.76 -11.11 17.19
C THR A 292 5.69 -9.74 17.84
N THR A 293 6.56 -8.79 17.46
CA THR A 293 6.53 -7.44 18.01
C THR A 293 5.24 -6.70 17.67
N THR A 294 4.72 -6.85 16.46
CA THR A 294 3.45 -6.22 16.05
C THR A 294 2.26 -6.77 16.82
N ILE A 295 2.26 -8.08 17.14
CA ILE A 295 1.22 -8.71 17.96
C ILE A 295 1.32 -8.26 19.43
N LEU A 296 2.54 -8.18 19.97
CA LEU A 296 2.74 -7.73 21.35
C LEU A 296 2.37 -6.26 21.53
N ASN A 297 2.67 -5.42 20.54
CA ASN A 297 2.34 -3.99 20.53
C ASN A 297 0.94 -3.71 19.95
N TRP A 298 0.07 -4.72 19.85
CA TRP A 298 -1.27 -4.56 19.28
C TRP A 298 -2.15 -3.64 20.12
N SER A 299 -2.08 -3.75 21.45
CA SER A 299 -2.91 -2.94 22.37
C SER A 299 -2.40 -1.51 22.55
N SER A 300 -1.13 -1.25 22.27
CA SER A 300 -0.54 0.09 22.37
C SER A 300 -0.96 1.00 21.23
N GLY A 301 -1.45 0.44 20.11
CA GLY A 301 -1.64 1.17 18.86
C GLY A 301 -0.30 1.63 18.27
N ALA A 302 -0.20 1.75 16.95
CA ALA A 302 0.97 2.35 16.31
C ALA A 302 1.14 3.86 16.59
N GLU A 303 0.27 4.43 17.42
CA GLU A 303 0.19 5.86 17.77
C GLU A 303 0.65 6.17 19.21
N GLY A 304 1.13 5.15 19.94
CA GLY A 304 1.65 5.28 21.31
C GLY A 304 3.13 5.55 21.40
#